data_AF-A0A7M7R1B9-F1
#
_entry.id   AF-A0A7M7R1B9-F1
#
_cell.length_a   1.000
_cell.length_b   1.000
_cell.length_c   1.000
_cell.angle_alpha   90.00
_cell.angle_beta   90.00
_cell.angle_gamma   90.00
#
_symmetry.space_group_name_H-M   'P 1'
#
loop_
_entity.id
_entity.type
_entity.pdbx_description
1 polymer ?
#
loop_
_entity_poly.entity_id
_entity_poly.type
_entity_poly.pdbx_seq_one_letter_code
_entity_poly.pdbx_strand_id
1 'polypeptide(L)'
;MAENIPKPTGLDWVKLRQDMDDVSNNETPWERILRKCKENPLVPGDKMNKQLVFVFFIVMIAMAFGCICPRNYQPVCDNLGKQHNNLCLFNCAAEQAMRNGQELTIAKYSEC
;
A
#
# COMPACT_ATOMS: atom_id res chain seq x y z
N MET A 1 19.13 -2.38 41.61
CA MET A 1 20.41 -2.08 42.28
C MET A 1 21.37 -1.68 41.18
N ALA A 2 21.66 -0.38 41.03
CA ALA A 2 22.63 0.09 40.06
C ALA A 2 24.01 0.00 40.70
N GLU A 3 24.87 -0.83 40.13
CA GLU A 3 26.24 -1.05 40.58
C GLU A 3 27.07 0.21 40.32
N ASN A 4 27.88 0.62 41.31
CA ASN A 4 28.74 1.80 41.24
C ASN A 4 29.79 1.59 40.15
N ILE A 5 29.59 2.18 38.97
CA ILE A 5 30.60 2.22 37.91
C ILE A 5 31.65 3.27 38.30
N PRO A 6 32.91 2.89 38.61
CA PRO A 6 33.94 3.87 38.91
C PRO A 6 34.25 4.70 37.66
N LYS A 7 34.34 6.03 37.82
CA LYS A 7 34.75 6.94 36.74
C LYS A 7 36.18 6.61 36.30
N PRO A 8 36.44 6.36 35.00
CA PRO A 8 37.77 5.96 34.56
C PRO A 8 38.77 7.11 34.74
N THR A 9 39.87 6.80 35.42
CA THR A 9 41.04 7.66 35.57
C THR A 9 41.87 7.61 34.29
N GLY A 10 41.67 8.60 33.43
CA GLY A 10 42.47 8.75 32.22
C GLY A 10 42.00 7.86 31.07
N LEU A 11 42.08 8.42 29.86
CA LEU A 11 41.64 7.76 28.65
C LEU A 11 42.74 6.78 28.20
N ASP A 12 42.54 5.49 28.45
CA ASP A 12 43.45 4.44 27.99
C ASP A 12 43.20 4.15 26.51
N TRP A 13 44.02 4.79 25.68
CA TRP A 13 43.98 4.66 24.22
C TRP A 13 44.29 3.24 23.72
N VAL A 14 44.97 2.41 24.53
CA VAL A 14 45.25 1.01 24.19
C VAL A 14 44.00 0.17 24.41
N LYS A 15 43.32 0.37 25.56
CA LYS A 15 42.04 -0.30 25.85
C LYS A 15 40.95 0.13 24.86
N LEU A 16 40.87 1.42 24.53
CA LEU A 16 39.95 1.92 23.49
C LEU A 16 40.23 1.33 22.12
N ARG A 17 41.49 1.11 21.74
CA ARG A 17 41.83 0.48 20.46
C ARG A 17 41.51 -1.01 20.42
N GLN A 18 41.51 -1.67 21.58
CA GLN A 18 41.11 -3.07 21.72
C GLN A 18 39.59 -3.24 21.77
N ASP A 19 38.86 -2.26 22.30
CA ASP A 19 37.39 -2.24 22.37
C ASP A 19 36.73 -1.60 21.12
N MET A 20 37.52 -0.98 20.25
CA MET A 20 37.07 -0.65 18.89
C MET A 20 37.08 -1.94 18.07
N ASP A 21 35.91 -2.55 17.90
CA ASP A 21 35.70 -3.56 16.87
C ASP A 21 36.25 -3.03 15.54
N ASP A 22 36.92 -3.89 14.77
CA ASP A 22 37.33 -3.55 13.40
C ASP A 22 36.11 -2.97 12.68
N VAL A 23 36.27 -1.85 11.96
CA VAL A 23 35.24 -1.38 11.02
C VAL A 23 35.32 -2.30 9.80
N SER A 24 35.03 -3.56 10.08
CA SER A 24 34.68 -4.54 9.10
C SER A 24 33.35 -4.07 8.53
N ASN A 25 33.39 -3.34 7.42
CA ASN A 25 32.24 -3.17 6.54
C ASN A 25 31.93 -4.51 5.84
N ASN A 26 31.76 -5.57 6.62
CA ASN A 26 31.29 -6.87 6.15
C ASN A 26 29.77 -6.95 6.11
N GLU A 27 29.06 -5.87 6.47
CA GLU A 27 27.64 -5.75 6.12
C GLU A 27 27.51 -5.70 4.59
N THR A 28 26.95 -6.75 4.02
CA THR A 28 26.51 -6.76 2.63
C THR A 28 25.53 -5.62 2.39
N PRO A 29 25.40 -5.16 1.13
CA PRO A 29 24.37 -4.20 0.76
C PRO A 29 22.98 -4.61 1.24
N TRP A 30 22.71 -5.93 1.28
CA TRP A 30 21.44 -6.49 1.73
C TRP A 30 21.25 -6.41 3.24
N GLU A 31 22.27 -6.72 4.04
CA GLU A 31 22.23 -6.55 5.50
C GLU A 31 22.03 -5.08 5.89
N ARG A 32 22.67 -4.16 5.15
CA ARG A 32 22.48 -2.72 5.32
C ARG A 32 21.07 -2.26 4.97
N ILE A 33 20.43 -2.86 3.95
CA ILE A 33 19.04 -2.57 3.58
C ILE A 33 18.09 -3.13 4.65
N LEU A 34 18.27 -4.39 5.08
CA LEU A 34 17.43 -5.03 6.09
C LEU A 34 17.45 -4.27 7.42
N ARG A 35 18.62 -3.80 7.86
CA ARG A 35 18.74 -2.97 9.06
C ARG A 35 17.98 -1.65 8.92
N LYS A 36 18.15 -0.95 7.80
CA LYS A 36 17.40 0.29 7.50
C LYS A 36 15.88 0.06 7.42
N CYS A 37 15.44 -1.07 6.89
CA CYS A 37 14.01 -1.44 6.87
C CYS A 37 13.48 -1.70 8.28
N LYS A 38 14.26 -2.33 9.17
CA LYS A 38 13.87 -2.60 10.57
C LYS A 38 13.83 -1.34 11.44
N GLU A 39 14.70 -0.38 11.15
CA GLU A 39 14.80 0.91 11.86
C GLU A 39 13.87 1.99 11.28
N ASN A 40 13.30 1.79 10.09
CA ASN A 40 12.40 2.76 9.48
C ASN A 40 11.02 2.73 10.17
N PRO A 41 10.59 3.81 10.85
CA PRO A 41 9.29 3.88 11.52
C PRO A 41 8.10 3.78 10.56
N LEU A 42 8.32 3.83 9.24
CA LEU A 42 7.30 3.59 8.21
C LEU A 42 7.03 2.10 7.94
N VAL A 43 7.80 1.18 8.54
CA VAL A 43 7.45 -0.25 8.53
C VAL A 43 6.62 -0.54 9.78
N PRO A 44 5.31 -0.78 9.65
CA PRO A 44 4.50 -1.24 10.78
C PRO A 44 4.96 -2.63 11.18
N GLY A 45 5.89 -2.72 12.13
CA GLY A 45 6.32 -3.97 12.73
C GLY A 45 5.16 -4.68 13.43
N ASP A 46 4.69 -5.77 12.84
CA ASP A 46 4.06 -6.98 13.41
C ASP A 46 3.04 -6.82 14.56
N LYS A 47 2.39 -5.66 14.70
CA LYS A 47 1.22 -5.48 15.58
C LYS A 47 -0.06 -5.22 14.81
N MET A 48 -0.15 -5.68 13.56
CA MET A 48 -1.46 -5.77 12.93
C MET A 48 -2.17 -6.98 13.54
N ASN A 49 -3.26 -6.74 14.28
CA ASN A 49 -4.17 -7.80 14.70
C ASN A 49 -4.48 -8.66 13.47
N LYS A 50 -4.24 -9.98 13.52
CA LYS A 50 -4.47 -10.88 12.36
C LYS A 50 -5.87 -10.74 11.79
N GLN A 51 -6.86 -10.46 12.65
CA GLN A 51 -8.23 -10.15 12.23
C GLN A 51 -8.30 -8.81 11.47
N LEU A 52 -7.58 -7.78 11.90
CA LEU A 52 -7.50 -6.48 11.23
C LEU A 52 -6.78 -6.58 9.87
N VAL A 53 -5.74 -7.41 9.76
CA VAL A 53 -5.11 -7.74 8.47
C VAL A 53 -6.13 -8.41 7.57
N PHE A 54 -6.79 -9.46 8.05
CA PHE A 54 -7.76 -10.23 7.26
C PHE A 54 -8.95 -9.39 6.82
N VAL A 55 -9.49 -8.55 7.71
CA VAL A 55 -10.55 -7.58 7.39
C VAL A 55 -10.06 -6.56 6.38
N PHE A 56 -8.84 -6.04 6.50
CA PHE A 56 -8.29 -5.12 5.51
C PHE A 56 -8.14 -5.80 4.14
N PHE A 57 -7.63 -7.03 4.08
CA PHE A 57 -7.57 -7.79 2.83
C PHE A 57 -8.95 -8.07 2.25
N ILE A 58 -9.94 -8.44 3.07
CA ILE A 58 -11.33 -8.64 2.64
C ILE A 58 -11.93 -7.33 2.10
N VAL A 59 -11.71 -6.22 2.79
CA VAL A 59 -12.20 -4.89 2.38
C VAL A 59 -11.53 -4.45 1.07
N MET A 60 -10.22 -4.64 0.95
CA MET A 60 -9.46 -4.32 -0.26
C MET A 60 -9.89 -5.19 -1.45
N ILE A 61 -10.16 -6.48 -1.22
CA ILE A 61 -10.72 -7.39 -2.23
C ILE A 61 -12.12 -6.92 -2.63
N ALA A 62 -12.99 -6.58 -1.69
CA ALA A 62 -14.36 -6.14 -1.98
C ALA A 62 -14.40 -4.80 -2.75
N MET A 63 -13.50 -3.87 -2.43
CA MET A 63 -13.40 -2.58 -3.13
C MET A 63 -12.84 -2.70 -4.55
N ALA A 64 -12.10 -3.77 -4.86
CA ALA A 64 -11.51 -3.97 -6.19
C ALA A 64 -12.52 -4.36 -7.29
N PHE A 65 -13.74 -4.77 -6.93
CA PHE A 65 -14.73 -5.29 -7.89
C PHE A 65 -15.92 -4.35 -8.14
N GLY A 66 -15.99 -3.20 -7.47
CA GLY A 66 -17.12 -2.27 -7.56
C GLY A 66 -16.76 -0.97 -8.28
N CYS A 67 -17.61 -0.55 -9.22
CA CYS A 67 -17.48 0.77 -9.81
C CYS A 67 -18.12 1.84 -8.90
N ILE A 68 -17.35 2.85 -8.51
CA ILE A 68 -17.80 3.90 -7.58
C ILE A 68 -18.37 5.05 -8.41
N CYS A 69 -19.69 5.21 -8.39
CA CYS A 69 -20.39 6.30 -9.08
C CYS A 69 -21.39 7.03 -8.17
N PRO A 70 -21.58 8.34 -8.35
CA PRO A 70 -22.67 9.07 -7.72
C PRO A 70 -24.03 8.53 -8.19
N ARG A 71 -25.07 8.71 -7.35
CA ARG A 71 -26.46 8.34 -7.66
C ARG A 71 -27.25 9.51 -8.25
N ASN A 72 -26.64 10.29 -9.13
CA ASN A 72 -27.32 11.31 -9.92
C ASN A 72 -28.06 10.66 -11.10
N TYR A 73 -29.24 11.17 -11.42
CA TYR A 73 -30.03 10.72 -12.57
C TYR A 73 -29.81 11.66 -13.76
N GLN A 74 -29.03 11.20 -14.72
CA GLN A 74 -28.71 11.86 -15.99
C GLN A 74 -28.60 10.78 -17.08
N PRO A 75 -29.74 10.25 -17.55
CA PRO A 75 -29.76 9.00 -18.31
C PRO A 75 -29.02 9.11 -19.64
N VAL A 76 -28.38 8.01 -20.00
CA VAL A 76 -27.63 7.83 -21.25
C VAL A 76 -28.00 6.48 -21.87
N CYS A 77 -28.17 6.47 -23.18
CA CYS A 77 -28.48 5.29 -23.97
C CYS A 77 -27.24 4.81 -24.70
N ASP A 78 -26.91 3.52 -24.56
CA ASP A 78 -25.82 2.90 -25.31
C ASP A 78 -26.26 2.40 -26.71
N ASN A 79 -25.28 1.99 -27.51
CA ASN A 79 -25.48 1.42 -28.86
C ASN A 79 -26.24 0.08 -28.87
N LEU A 80 -26.42 -0.56 -27.73
CA LEU A 80 -27.19 -1.80 -27.58
C LEU A 80 -28.62 -1.54 -27.07
N GLY A 81 -29.01 -0.27 -26.89
CA GLY A 81 -30.33 0.12 -26.41
C GLY A 81 -30.52 -0.08 -24.90
N LYS A 82 -29.43 -0.22 -24.14
CA LYS A 82 -29.48 -0.30 -22.68
C LYS A 82 -29.30 1.08 -22.08
N GLN A 83 -30.19 1.39 -21.13
CA GLN A 83 -30.20 2.64 -20.40
C GLN A 83 -29.27 2.58 -19.18
N HIS A 84 -28.47 3.62 -19.03
CA HIS A 84 -27.59 3.85 -17.88
C HIS A 84 -28.04 5.11 -17.15
N ASN A 85 -28.14 5.06 -15.82
CA ASN A 85 -28.70 6.17 -15.04
C ASN A 85 -27.83 7.43 -15.06
N ASN A 86 -26.54 7.29 -15.34
CA ASN A 86 -25.61 8.40 -15.55
C ASN A 86 -24.40 7.98 -16.39
N LEU A 87 -23.65 8.98 -16.84
CA LEU A 87 -22.43 8.77 -17.64
C LEU A 87 -21.37 7.94 -16.90
N CYS A 88 -21.26 8.07 -15.56
CA CYS A 88 -20.31 7.28 -14.78
C CYS A 88 -20.62 5.79 -14.86
N LEU A 89 -21.90 5.41 -14.69
CA LEU A 89 -22.36 4.02 -14.81
C LEU A 89 -22.18 3.48 -16.23
N PHE A 90 -22.39 4.31 -17.26
CA PHE A 90 -22.07 3.95 -18.64
C PHE A 90 -20.58 3.64 -18.81
N ASN A 91 -19.68 4.50 -18.33
CA ASN A 91 -18.23 4.28 -18.44
C ASN A 91 -17.80 2.99 -17.74
N CYS A 92 -18.37 2.71 -16.57
CA CYS A 92 -18.15 1.45 -15.86
C CYS A 92 -18.59 0.23 -16.67
N ALA A 93 -19.76 0.30 -17.31
CA ALA A 93 -20.23 -0.75 -18.18
C ALA A 93 -19.34 -0.88 -19.43
N ALA A 94 -18.87 0.24 -20.00
CA ALA A 94 -17.97 0.27 -21.14
C ALA A 94 -16.62 -0.39 -20.82
N GLU A 95 -16.01 -0.08 -19.68
CA GLU A 95 -14.76 -0.74 -19.26
C GLU A 95 -14.94 -2.26 -19.07
N GLN A 96 -16.07 -2.69 -18.50
CA GLN A 96 -16.38 -4.12 -18.34
C GLN A 96 -16.61 -4.80 -19.69
N ALA A 97 -17.34 -4.14 -20.60
CA ALA A 97 -17.55 -4.63 -21.95
C ALA A 97 -16.22 -4.76 -22.70
N MET A 98 -15.32 -3.78 -22.59
CA MET A 98 -13.99 -3.82 -23.21
C MET A 98 -13.16 -5.01 -22.72
N ARG A 99 -13.22 -5.34 -21.41
CA ARG A 99 -12.56 -6.54 -20.86
C ARG A 99 -13.12 -7.84 -21.45
N ASN A 100 -14.38 -7.83 -21.86
CA ASN A 100 -15.06 -8.96 -22.50
C ASN A 100 -14.95 -8.92 -24.04
N GLY A 101 -14.19 -7.98 -24.62
CA GLY A 101 -14.04 -7.84 -26.06
C GLY A 101 -15.25 -7.21 -26.76
N GLN A 102 -16.10 -6.49 -26.02
CA GLN A 102 -17.26 -5.77 -26.54
C GLN A 102 -17.02 -4.25 -26.52
N GLU A 103 -17.45 -3.55 -27.57
CA GLU A 103 -17.38 -2.09 -27.65
C GLU A 103 -18.75 -1.46 -27.38
N LEU A 104 -18.82 -0.63 -26.33
CA LEU A 104 -20.00 0.17 -25.99
C LEU A 104 -19.76 1.63 -26.36
N THR A 105 -20.67 2.19 -27.14
CA THR A 105 -20.66 3.62 -27.51
C THR A 105 -21.97 4.27 -27.12
N ILE A 106 -21.95 5.59 -26.91
CA ILE A 106 -23.15 6.35 -26.56
C ILE A 106 -23.97 6.58 -27.83
N ALA A 107 -25.20 6.06 -27.85
CA ALA A 107 -26.16 6.34 -28.92
C ALA A 107 -26.85 7.70 -28.70
N LYS A 108 -27.23 8.01 -27.46
CA LYS A 108 -27.97 9.24 -27.12
C LYS A 108 -27.72 9.66 -25.67
N TYR A 109 -27.59 10.97 -25.44
CA TYR A 109 -27.53 11.57 -24.09
C TYR A 109 -28.93 11.84 -23.52
N SER A 110 -29.78 10.82 -23.59
CA SER A 110 -31.11 10.80 -22.98
C SER A 110 -31.49 9.35 -22.68
N GLU A 111 -32.71 9.15 -22.21
CA GLU A 111 -33.36 7.84 -22.16
C GLU A 111 -33.38 7.20 -23.56
N CYS A 112 -33.28 5.86 -23.57
CA CYS A 112 -33.59 5.01 -24.72
C CYS A 112 -35.13 4.97 -24.89
#